data_AF-A0AAV4Q1K0-F1
#
_entry.id   AF-A0AAV4Q1K0-F1
#
_cell.length_a   1.000
_cell.length_b   1.000
_cell.length_c   1.000
_cell.angle_alpha   90.00
_cell.angle_beta   90.00
_cell.angle_gamma   90.00
#
_symmetry.space_group_name_H-M   'P 1'
#
loop_
_entity.id
_entity.type
_entity.pdbx_description
1 polymer ?
#
loop_
_entity_poly.entity_id
_entity_poly.type
_entity_poly.pdbx_seq_one_letter_code
_entity_poly.pdbx_strand_id
1 'polypeptide(L)'
;MQSRPPVLWPMDRRLQPANSRFETSDYTDLIDCLPVSSHPSRSLCNISNDTSESFLNESLTSNSPQEEIDLIELYRVVVPVMLIVCILSLVFNLIILLSVKWVKKSLSPTLLLSLSLAVADAYASMVIGVGLVVNSLLPIVYGVDMGPFSNCYVLVLEAFRLGGMVVTVFHLLALAINHYIGILRPLHYAATVTRGTAAWAITCMWIVPVIFFLAYFSLVPNDGFRSPYCSSYDFLLRIPFRATVSTLFFVPLILMSVMYIHMFVVVKRHQHGVLQLQMGRQLHKSVKAVITTLLILGTYVVGWMPAVIFFVLTCLDCPIPLTQIQLWVRVNVAIFINCMIVVKSFLDPIIYVARMPEIKNALGVMYKTRCGSVTDKVINSHIHYKSEMNRLTFGEASRRNKENGCNGGLMQDLI
;
A
#
# COMPACT_ATOMS: atom_id res chain seq x y z
N MET A 1 -54.64 31.87 -22.39
CA MET A 1 -54.62 31.10 -23.65
C MET A 1 -53.89 31.90 -24.71
N GLN A 2 -52.62 31.60 -24.99
CA GLN A 2 -52.09 31.59 -26.36
C GLN A 2 -50.70 30.97 -26.34
N SER A 3 -50.70 29.70 -26.74
CA SER A 3 -49.59 28.84 -27.07
C SER A 3 -49.00 29.22 -28.44
N ARG A 4 -47.67 29.10 -28.59
CA ARG A 4 -46.94 28.89 -29.86
C ARG A 4 -45.44 28.64 -29.58
N PRO A 5 -44.67 27.98 -30.47
CA PRO A 5 -44.41 26.54 -30.52
C PRO A 5 -42.90 26.19 -30.38
N PRO A 6 -42.49 24.89 -30.39
CA PRO A 6 -41.08 24.53 -30.31
C PRO A 6 -40.39 24.64 -31.68
N VAL A 7 -39.18 25.20 -31.72
CA VAL A 7 -38.37 25.24 -32.94
C VAL A 7 -37.45 24.01 -32.95
N LEU A 8 -37.71 23.17 -33.94
CA LEU A 8 -36.96 21.98 -34.33
C LEU A 8 -35.86 22.39 -35.34
N TRP A 9 -34.61 22.09 -35.01
CA TRP A 9 -33.36 21.88 -35.79
C TRP A 9 -33.22 22.34 -37.27
N PRO A 10 -31.96 22.63 -37.67
CA PRO A 10 -31.36 21.74 -38.66
C PRO A 10 -29.97 21.22 -38.27
N MET A 11 -29.79 19.91 -38.46
CA MET A 11 -28.47 19.32 -38.70
C MET A 11 -27.85 20.01 -39.91
N ASP A 12 -26.71 20.69 -39.74
CA ASP A 12 -25.84 21.01 -40.86
C ASP A 12 -24.53 20.25 -40.67
N ARG A 13 -24.47 19.11 -41.35
CA ARG A 13 -23.34 18.18 -41.36
C ARG A 13 -22.37 18.67 -42.44
N ARG A 14 -21.49 19.61 -42.10
CA ARG A 14 -20.36 19.99 -42.96
C ARG A 14 -19.07 19.33 -42.48
N LEU A 15 -18.72 18.23 -43.15
CA LEU A 15 -17.35 17.71 -43.24
C LEU A 15 -16.49 18.75 -43.98
N GLN A 16 -15.48 19.30 -43.32
CA GLN A 16 -14.30 19.89 -43.97
C GLN A 16 -13.03 19.56 -43.17
N PRO A 17 -11.88 19.46 -43.86
CA PRO A 17 -10.88 18.44 -43.61
C PRO A 17 -9.84 18.83 -42.56
N ALA A 18 -9.14 17.79 -42.09
CA ALA A 18 -7.97 17.85 -41.23
C ALA A 18 -7.01 18.97 -41.64
N ASN A 19 -6.76 19.89 -40.71
CA ASN A 19 -5.53 20.64 -40.67
C ASN A 19 -4.95 20.46 -39.26
N SER A 20 -4.08 19.47 -39.16
CA SER A 20 -3.25 19.16 -38.00
C SER A 20 -2.40 20.38 -37.64
N ARG A 21 -2.66 20.99 -36.48
CA ARG A 21 -1.65 21.77 -35.78
C ARG A 21 -1.69 21.35 -34.31
N PHE A 22 -0.58 20.73 -33.92
CA PHE A 22 -0.23 20.23 -32.60
C PHE A 22 -0.67 21.18 -31.48
N GLU A 23 -1.64 20.76 -30.67
CA GLU A 23 -1.85 21.25 -29.31
C GLU A 23 -1.83 20.01 -28.40
N THR A 24 -0.62 19.55 -28.07
CA THR A 24 -0.38 18.54 -27.04
C THR A 24 -0.58 19.19 -25.67
N SER A 25 -1.79 19.06 -25.14
CA SER A 25 -2.11 19.36 -23.74
C SER A 25 -1.63 18.20 -22.88
N ASP A 26 -0.34 18.17 -22.56
CA ASP A 26 0.31 17.08 -21.81
C ASP A 26 0.66 17.55 -20.39
N TYR A 27 -0.24 17.35 -19.42
CA TYR A 27 0.01 17.63 -18.00
C TYR A 27 -0.79 16.68 -17.09
N THR A 28 -0.43 15.41 -17.14
CA THR A 28 -0.68 14.43 -16.09
C THR A 28 0.55 14.37 -15.18
N ASP A 29 0.39 14.43 -13.86
CA ASP A 29 0.79 13.36 -12.94
C ASP A 29 1.05 13.85 -11.52
N LEU A 30 0.34 13.22 -10.57
CA LEU A 30 0.61 13.34 -9.16
C LEU A 30 0.91 11.95 -8.59
N ILE A 31 2.17 11.81 -8.16
CA ILE A 31 2.78 10.73 -7.35
C ILE A 31 3.52 9.63 -8.13
N ASP A 32 3.35 9.46 -9.44
CA ASP A 32 4.27 8.62 -10.25
C ASP A 32 5.17 9.38 -11.23
N CYS A 33 4.90 10.66 -11.51
CA CYS A 33 5.81 11.54 -12.25
C CYS A 33 5.68 12.96 -11.69
N LEU A 34 6.80 13.62 -11.47
CA LEU A 34 6.88 15.02 -11.02
C LEU A 34 7.22 15.86 -12.27
N PRO A 35 6.60 17.03 -12.51
CA PRO A 35 6.50 17.68 -13.82
C PRO A 35 7.84 17.86 -14.54
N VAL A 36 7.83 17.53 -15.83
CA VAL A 36 8.94 17.73 -16.79
C VAL A 36 9.09 19.19 -17.22
N SER A 37 8.15 20.08 -16.89
CA SER A 37 8.26 21.50 -17.25
C SER A 37 8.19 22.45 -16.05
N SER A 38 9.01 23.50 -16.13
CA SER A 38 9.32 24.47 -15.10
C SER A 38 8.76 25.87 -15.42
N HIS A 39 7.50 25.98 -15.84
CA HIS A 39 6.90 27.30 -16.10
C HIS A 39 5.59 27.56 -15.36
N PRO A 40 5.61 28.51 -14.40
CA PRO A 40 4.39 29.21 -14.00
C PRO A 40 4.08 30.29 -15.04
N SER A 41 2.81 30.33 -15.45
CA SER A 41 2.06 31.48 -15.97
C SER A 41 2.85 32.68 -16.51
N ARG A 42 2.70 32.98 -17.81
CA ARG A 42 2.81 34.37 -18.31
C ARG A 42 1.53 34.78 -19.03
N SER A 43 0.62 35.35 -18.25
CA SER A 43 -0.19 36.46 -18.73
C SER A 43 0.74 37.64 -18.99
N LEU A 44 0.97 37.98 -20.26
CA LEU A 44 1.54 39.27 -20.63
C LEU A 44 0.71 39.84 -21.78
N CYS A 45 -0.19 40.75 -21.39
CA CYS A 45 -0.83 41.70 -22.28
C CYS A 45 0.25 42.50 -23.05
N ASN A 46 0.06 42.58 -24.36
CA ASN A 46 0.29 43.74 -25.23
C ASN A 46 1.18 44.87 -24.66
N ILE A 47 2.42 45.00 -25.16
CA ILE A 47 3.10 46.28 -25.33
C ILE A 47 3.83 46.27 -26.69
N SER A 48 3.69 47.40 -27.37
CA SER A 48 4.05 47.81 -28.73
C SER A 48 5.55 47.79 -29.10
N ASN A 49 5.78 47.78 -30.42
CA ASN A 49 7.02 48.05 -31.17
C ASN A 49 8.02 49.00 -30.48
N ASP A 50 9.31 48.63 -30.46
CA ASP A 50 10.37 49.35 -31.18
C ASP A 50 11.71 48.58 -31.16
N THR A 51 12.51 48.84 -32.20
CA THR A 51 13.81 48.26 -32.58
C THR A 51 14.96 48.54 -31.61
N SER A 52 15.77 47.53 -31.27
CA SER A 52 17.25 47.61 -31.20
C SER A 52 17.87 46.28 -30.74
N GLU A 53 18.85 45.82 -31.52
CA GLU A 53 19.68 44.63 -31.27
C GLU A 53 20.53 44.69 -29.99
N SER A 54 20.92 43.49 -29.58
CA SER A 54 22.10 43.12 -28.77
C SER A 54 21.94 43.10 -27.25
N PHE A 55 22.47 42.01 -26.68
CA PHE A 55 22.52 41.62 -25.26
C PHE A 55 21.24 41.04 -24.68
N LEU A 56 21.04 39.74 -24.90
CA LEU A 56 20.76 38.71 -23.88
C LEU A 56 20.49 37.39 -24.62
N ASN A 57 21.55 36.75 -25.13
CA ASN A 57 21.44 35.38 -25.64
C ASN A 57 21.12 34.46 -24.46
N GLU A 58 19.85 34.07 -24.40
CA GLU A 58 19.31 32.79 -23.95
C GLU A 58 20.19 31.99 -22.97
N SER A 59 20.00 32.27 -21.68
CA SER A 59 20.08 31.27 -20.63
C SER A 59 18.66 30.89 -20.17
N LEU A 60 17.76 30.66 -21.14
CA LEU A 60 16.52 29.93 -20.90
C LEU A 60 16.87 28.46 -21.00
N THR A 61 16.95 27.80 -19.84
CA THR A 61 17.11 26.35 -19.70
C THR A 61 15.96 25.62 -20.41
N SER A 62 16.10 25.39 -21.71
CA SER A 62 15.38 24.32 -22.40
C SER A 62 16.04 23.01 -21.96
N ASN A 63 15.29 22.11 -21.31
CA ASN A 63 15.76 20.74 -21.08
C ASN A 63 16.27 20.19 -22.41
N SER A 64 17.47 19.61 -22.41
CA SER A 64 18.03 19.10 -23.66
C SER A 64 17.21 17.88 -24.13
N PRO A 65 16.99 17.68 -25.44
CA PRO A 65 16.29 16.49 -25.97
C PRO A 65 16.88 15.16 -25.46
N GLN A 66 18.16 15.18 -25.09
CA GLN A 66 18.86 14.05 -24.50
C GLN A 66 18.31 13.66 -23.12
N GLU A 67 17.96 14.62 -22.26
CA GLU A 67 17.43 14.33 -20.92
C GLU A 67 16.05 13.66 -20.96
N GLU A 68 15.23 14.02 -21.95
CA GLU A 68 13.91 13.42 -22.16
C GLU A 68 14.02 11.97 -22.64
N ILE A 69 14.94 11.71 -23.58
CA ILE A 69 15.22 10.36 -24.09
C ILE A 69 15.77 9.46 -22.96
N ASP A 70 16.71 9.97 -22.16
CA ASP A 70 17.31 9.20 -21.07
C ASP A 70 16.27 8.89 -19.97
N LEU A 71 15.29 9.77 -19.76
CA LEU A 71 14.17 9.55 -18.83
C LEU A 71 13.25 8.43 -19.31
N ILE A 72 12.85 8.44 -20.59
CA ILE A 72 11.97 7.40 -21.16
C ILE A 72 12.62 6.02 -21.06
N GLU A 73 13.92 5.92 -21.38
CA GLU A 73 14.66 4.66 -21.26
C GLU A 73 14.77 4.18 -19.80
N LEU A 74 14.93 5.10 -18.84
CA LEU A 74 14.89 4.76 -17.41
C LEU A 74 13.52 4.18 -17.00
N TYR A 75 12.41 4.82 -17.38
CA TYR A 75 11.06 4.34 -17.07
C TYR A 75 10.77 2.99 -17.72
N ARG A 76 11.26 2.77 -18.95
CA ARG A 76 11.13 1.52 -19.69
C ARG A 76 11.72 0.31 -18.97
N VAL A 77 12.75 0.52 -18.15
CA VAL A 77 13.39 -0.54 -17.35
C VAL A 77 12.81 -0.60 -15.94
N VAL A 78 12.65 0.53 -15.27
CA VAL A 78 12.28 0.59 -13.83
C VAL A 78 10.82 0.21 -13.60
N VAL A 79 9.89 0.70 -14.43
CA VAL A 79 8.46 0.47 -14.23
C VAL A 79 8.09 -1.01 -14.32
N PRO A 80 8.52 -1.79 -15.34
CA PRO A 80 8.25 -3.23 -15.39
C PRO A 80 8.82 -4.01 -14.21
N VAL A 81 10.02 -3.65 -13.73
CA VAL A 81 10.61 -4.28 -12.54
C VAL A 81 9.75 -4.02 -11.31
N MET A 82 9.33 -2.77 -11.09
CA MET A 82 8.43 -2.44 -9.97
C MET A 82 7.07 -3.14 -10.07
N LEU A 83 6.50 -3.27 -11.28
CA LEU A 83 5.26 -4.00 -11.52
C LEU A 83 5.39 -5.47 -11.14
N ILE A 84 6.49 -6.13 -11.50
CA ILE A 84 6.75 -7.52 -11.11
C ILE A 84 6.76 -7.65 -9.58
N VAL A 85 7.43 -6.74 -8.87
CA VAL A 85 7.48 -6.79 -7.40
C VAL A 85 6.11 -6.51 -6.78
N CYS A 86 5.31 -5.60 -7.35
CA CYS A 86 3.93 -5.37 -6.92
C CYS A 86 3.06 -6.63 -7.08
N ILE A 87 3.18 -7.32 -8.21
CA ILE A 87 2.47 -8.59 -8.47
C ILE A 87 2.91 -9.66 -7.47
N LEU A 88 4.22 -9.81 -7.22
CA LEU A 88 4.74 -10.76 -6.24
C LEU A 88 4.21 -10.45 -4.83
N SER A 89 4.28 -9.19 -4.39
CA SER A 89 3.75 -8.76 -3.09
C SER A 89 2.25 -9.05 -2.96
N LEU A 90 1.46 -8.75 -4.01
CA LEU A 90 0.04 -9.06 -4.06
C LEU A 90 -0.20 -10.57 -3.90
N VAL A 91 0.51 -11.40 -4.66
CA VAL A 91 0.40 -12.87 -4.59
C VAL A 91 0.74 -13.39 -3.19
N PHE A 92 1.83 -12.94 -2.58
CA PHE A 92 2.21 -13.39 -1.24
C PHE A 92 1.18 -13.00 -0.19
N ASN A 93 0.68 -11.76 -0.20
CA ASN A 93 -0.39 -11.34 0.71
C ASN A 93 -1.68 -12.16 0.51
N LEU A 94 -2.08 -12.45 -0.74
CA LEU A 94 -3.22 -13.31 -1.04
C LEU A 94 -3.02 -14.75 -0.52
N ILE A 95 -1.80 -15.31 -0.61
CA ILE A 95 -1.48 -16.62 -0.04
C ILE A 95 -1.67 -16.61 1.49
N ILE A 96 -1.24 -15.56 2.19
CA ILE A 96 -1.47 -15.41 3.63
C ILE A 96 -2.97 -15.41 3.94
N LEU A 97 -3.76 -14.64 3.20
CA LEU A 97 -5.21 -14.56 3.38
C LEU A 97 -5.92 -15.89 3.11
N LEU A 98 -5.50 -16.63 2.07
CA LEU A 98 -6.04 -17.95 1.77
C LEU A 98 -5.72 -18.97 2.88
N SER A 99 -4.51 -18.89 3.46
CA SER A 99 -4.07 -19.79 4.53
C SER A 99 -5.00 -19.83 5.74
N VAL A 100 -5.76 -18.75 5.98
CA VAL A 100 -6.70 -18.61 7.10
C VAL A 100 -7.73 -19.74 7.14
N LYS A 101 -8.15 -20.27 5.99
CA LYS A 101 -9.11 -21.39 5.91
C LYS A 101 -8.63 -22.65 6.65
N TRP A 102 -7.32 -22.79 6.85
CA TRP A 102 -6.70 -23.92 7.55
C TRP A 102 -6.35 -23.62 9.02
N VAL A 103 -6.73 -22.44 9.53
CA VAL A 103 -6.56 -22.09 10.94
C VAL A 103 -7.63 -22.81 11.77
N LYS A 104 -7.23 -23.88 12.47
CA LYS A 104 -8.13 -24.70 13.30
C LYS A 104 -8.58 -24.01 14.59
N LYS A 105 -7.89 -22.94 15.00
CA LYS A 105 -8.19 -22.21 16.23
C LYS A 105 -9.11 -21.04 15.92
N SER A 106 -9.91 -20.67 16.91
CA SER A 106 -10.75 -19.49 16.83
C SER A 106 -9.89 -18.24 16.64
N LEU A 107 -10.19 -17.39 15.64
CA LEU A 107 -9.37 -16.22 15.31
C LEU A 107 -9.25 -15.28 16.52
N SER A 108 -8.02 -14.93 16.90
CA SER A 108 -7.74 -13.92 17.91
C SER A 108 -7.89 -12.51 17.32
N PRO A 109 -8.19 -11.48 18.13
CA PRO A 109 -8.27 -10.10 17.66
C PRO A 109 -6.97 -9.62 16.98
N THR A 110 -5.81 -9.97 17.55
CA THR A 110 -4.50 -9.69 16.94
C THR A 110 -4.36 -10.30 15.55
N LEU A 111 -4.77 -11.57 15.38
CA LEU A 111 -4.70 -12.25 14.09
C LEU A 111 -5.66 -11.60 13.09
N LEU A 112 -6.86 -11.22 13.52
CA LEU A 112 -7.83 -10.54 12.65
C LEU A 112 -7.30 -9.19 12.14
N LEU A 113 -6.72 -8.37 13.03
CA LEU A 113 -6.09 -7.10 12.67
C LEU A 113 -4.90 -7.30 11.73
N SER A 114 -4.08 -8.32 11.97
CA SER A 114 -2.92 -8.66 11.13
C SER A 114 -3.35 -9.15 9.74
N LEU A 115 -4.42 -9.93 9.66
CA LEU A 115 -4.98 -10.36 8.37
C LEU A 115 -5.58 -9.18 7.61
N SER A 116 -6.28 -8.27 8.28
CA SER A 116 -6.77 -7.04 7.64
C SER A 116 -5.62 -6.14 7.17
N LEU A 117 -4.51 -6.09 7.91
CA LEU A 117 -3.29 -5.42 7.46
C LEU A 117 -2.72 -6.08 6.20
N ALA A 118 -2.71 -7.42 6.11
CA ALA A 118 -2.33 -8.12 4.87
C ALA A 118 -3.28 -7.83 3.69
N VAL A 119 -4.58 -7.60 3.95
CA VAL A 119 -5.51 -7.09 2.92
C VAL A 119 -5.11 -5.67 2.49
N ALA A 120 -4.72 -4.80 3.43
CA ALA A 120 -4.28 -3.44 3.14
C ALA A 120 -2.97 -3.42 2.33
N ASP A 121 -2.01 -4.29 2.63
CA ASP A 121 -0.77 -4.43 1.87
C ASP A 121 -1.04 -4.97 0.45
N ALA A 122 -1.92 -5.98 0.30
CA ALA A 122 -2.37 -6.46 -1.02
C ALA A 122 -3.04 -5.35 -1.83
N TYR A 123 -3.93 -4.59 -1.19
CA TYR A 123 -4.62 -3.46 -1.80
C TYR A 123 -3.63 -2.37 -2.25
N ALA A 124 -2.66 -2.01 -1.40
CA ALA A 124 -1.64 -1.02 -1.72
C ALA A 124 -0.81 -1.46 -2.94
N SER A 125 -0.33 -2.71 -2.97
CA SER A 125 0.41 -3.26 -4.12
C SER A 125 -0.41 -3.25 -5.41
N MET A 126 -1.71 -3.52 -5.32
CA MET A 126 -2.61 -3.44 -6.48
C MET A 126 -2.78 -1.99 -6.96
N VAL A 127 -3.05 -1.05 -6.06
CA VAL A 127 -3.27 0.36 -6.43
C VAL A 127 -1.99 1.00 -6.98
N ILE A 128 -0.84 0.72 -6.38
CA ILE A 128 0.47 1.16 -6.89
C ILE A 128 0.72 0.55 -8.27
N GLY A 129 0.47 -0.75 -8.45
CA GLY A 129 0.62 -1.40 -9.76
C GLY A 129 -0.28 -0.80 -10.84
N VAL A 130 -1.55 -0.50 -10.52
CA VAL A 130 -2.46 0.18 -11.44
C VAL A 130 -2.00 1.61 -11.73
N GLY A 131 -1.54 2.34 -10.71
CA GLY A 131 -0.95 3.69 -10.85
C GLY A 131 0.24 3.70 -11.81
N LEU A 132 1.19 2.80 -11.63
CA LEU A 132 2.35 2.64 -12.52
C LEU A 132 1.95 2.36 -13.97
N VAL A 133 0.87 1.60 -14.21
CA VAL A 133 0.38 1.34 -15.57
C VAL A 133 -0.30 2.57 -16.17
N VAL A 134 -1.21 3.19 -15.42
CA VAL A 134 -2.08 4.27 -15.93
C VAL A 134 -1.34 5.60 -16.01
N ASN A 135 -0.47 5.90 -15.04
CA ASN A 135 0.24 7.18 -14.95
C ASN A 135 1.60 7.15 -15.67
N SER A 136 2.24 5.98 -15.81
CA SER A 136 3.59 5.94 -16.40
C SER A 136 3.67 5.07 -17.64
N LEU A 137 3.28 3.80 -17.58
CA LEU A 137 3.53 2.87 -18.67
C LEU A 137 2.74 3.23 -19.95
N LEU A 138 1.44 3.47 -19.82
CA LEU A 138 0.58 3.78 -20.96
C LEU A 138 0.90 5.14 -21.62
N PRO A 139 0.94 6.28 -20.88
CA PRO A 139 1.17 7.58 -21.49
C PRO A 139 2.65 7.79 -21.89
N ILE A 140 3.61 7.49 -21.02
CA ILE A 140 5.02 7.84 -21.25
C ILE A 140 5.73 6.84 -22.16
N VAL A 141 5.50 5.54 -21.96
CA VAL A 141 6.22 4.50 -22.72
C VAL A 141 5.50 4.14 -24.02
N TYR A 142 4.16 4.04 -23.97
CA TYR A 142 3.35 3.63 -25.12
C TYR A 142 2.66 4.77 -25.86
N GLY A 143 2.70 6.01 -25.36
CA GLY A 143 2.09 7.18 -26.00
C GLY A 143 0.57 7.07 -26.13
N VAL A 144 -0.10 6.34 -25.24
CA VAL A 144 -1.55 6.13 -25.29
C VAL A 144 -2.28 7.30 -24.65
N ASP A 145 -3.07 8.01 -25.45
CA ASP A 145 -3.99 9.04 -24.94
C ASP A 145 -5.20 8.38 -24.24
N MET A 146 -5.36 8.68 -22.96
CA MET A 146 -6.42 8.16 -22.08
C MET A 146 -7.71 9.02 -22.14
N GLY A 147 -7.73 10.04 -23.01
CA GLY A 147 -8.87 10.90 -23.26
C GLY A 147 -9.07 12.00 -22.21
N PRO A 148 -10.09 12.86 -22.39
CA PRO A 148 -10.23 14.10 -21.64
C PRO A 148 -10.57 13.92 -20.15
N PHE A 149 -11.01 12.73 -19.73
CA PHE A 149 -11.33 12.41 -18.33
C PHE A 149 -10.21 11.65 -17.62
N SER A 150 -9.04 11.46 -18.26
CA SER A 150 -7.88 10.78 -17.68
C SER A 150 -7.53 11.33 -16.28
N ASN A 151 -7.50 12.65 -16.13
CA ASN A 151 -7.21 13.33 -14.87
C ASN A 151 -8.20 12.98 -13.75
N CYS A 152 -9.48 12.80 -14.07
CA CYS A 152 -10.46 12.38 -13.07
C CYS A 152 -10.18 10.96 -12.57
N TYR A 153 -9.77 10.04 -13.45
CA TYR A 153 -9.38 8.68 -13.05
C TYR A 153 -8.11 8.70 -12.19
N VAL A 154 -7.11 9.49 -12.57
CA VAL A 154 -5.88 9.69 -11.78
C VAL A 154 -6.22 10.21 -10.39
N LEU A 155 -7.13 11.20 -10.29
CA LEU A 155 -7.53 11.78 -9.02
C LEU A 155 -8.32 10.80 -8.13
N VAL A 156 -9.14 9.93 -8.74
CA VAL A 156 -9.79 8.84 -8.01
C VAL A 156 -8.76 7.82 -7.51
N LEU A 157 -7.83 7.39 -8.37
CA LEU A 157 -6.75 6.47 -7.99
C LEU A 157 -5.89 7.06 -6.87
N GLU A 158 -5.58 8.36 -6.93
CA GLU A 158 -4.88 9.12 -5.89
C GLU A 158 -5.62 9.06 -4.55
N ALA A 159 -6.92 9.34 -4.54
CA ALA A 159 -7.73 9.30 -3.31
C ALA A 159 -7.74 7.90 -2.68
N PHE A 160 -7.86 6.86 -3.52
CA PHE A 160 -7.81 5.47 -3.09
C PHE A 160 -6.42 5.07 -2.59
N ARG A 161 -5.35 5.53 -3.25
CA ARG A 161 -3.97 5.28 -2.82
C ARG A 161 -3.71 5.91 -1.46
N LEU A 162 -4.00 7.21 -1.30
CA LEU A 162 -3.86 7.92 -0.02
C LEU A 162 -4.73 7.32 1.08
N GLY A 163 -5.98 6.98 0.76
CA GLY A 163 -6.89 6.27 1.64
C GLY A 163 -6.28 4.97 2.13
N GLY A 164 -5.84 4.10 1.22
CA GLY A 164 -5.18 2.83 1.54
C GLY A 164 -3.96 2.96 2.43
N MET A 165 -3.12 3.98 2.20
CA MET A 165 -1.97 4.23 3.07
C MET A 165 -2.40 4.55 4.51
N VAL A 166 -3.43 5.38 4.68
CA VAL A 166 -3.99 5.71 6.00
C VAL A 166 -4.68 4.50 6.64
N VAL A 167 -5.35 3.65 5.85
CA VAL A 167 -5.88 2.36 6.31
C VAL A 167 -4.77 1.54 6.96
N THR A 168 -3.62 1.39 6.30
CA THR A 168 -2.44 0.68 6.84
C THR A 168 -1.97 1.30 8.15
N VAL A 169 -1.86 2.64 8.24
CA VAL A 169 -1.46 3.34 9.47
C VAL A 169 -2.42 3.05 10.62
N PHE A 170 -3.73 3.10 10.38
CA PHE A 170 -4.73 2.82 11.41
C PHE A 170 -4.67 1.37 11.89
N HIS A 171 -4.42 0.40 11.00
CA HIS A 171 -4.23 -0.99 11.41
C HIS A 171 -3.00 -1.19 12.29
N LEU A 172 -1.88 -0.51 11.98
CA LEU A 172 -0.68 -0.54 12.82
C LEU A 172 -0.93 0.06 14.20
N LEU A 173 -1.64 1.19 14.25
CA LEU A 173 -2.04 1.83 15.50
C LEU A 173 -2.98 0.92 16.31
N ALA A 174 -3.96 0.30 15.66
CA ALA A 174 -4.88 -0.65 16.30
C ALA A 174 -4.14 -1.89 16.85
N LEU A 175 -3.16 -2.41 16.11
CA LEU A 175 -2.28 -3.49 16.61
C LEU A 175 -1.50 -3.05 17.85
N ALA A 176 -0.92 -1.85 17.84
CA ALA A 176 -0.21 -1.29 18.98
C ALA A 176 -1.12 -1.14 20.21
N ILE A 177 -2.33 -0.58 20.03
CA ILE A 177 -3.35 -0.46 21.08
C ILE A 177 -3.76 -1.84 21.62
N ASN A 178 -4.02 -2.80 20.74
CA ASN A 178 -4.42 -4.15 21.11
C ASN A 178 -3.35 -4.83 21.99
N HIS A 179 -2.06 -4.71 21.63
CA HIS A 179 -0.97 -5.22 22.46
C HIS A 179 -0.81 -4.44 23.77
N TYR A 180 -0.95 -3.13 23.72
CA TYR A 180 -0.89 -2.26 24.90
C TYR A 180 -1.94 -2.66 25.94
N ILE A 181 -3.21 -2.79 25.54
CA ILE A 181 -4.30 -3.21 26.44
C ILE A 181 -4.08 -4.65 26.93
N GLY A 182 -3.68 -5.57 26.04
CA GLY A 182 -3.46 -6.97 26.40
C GLY A 182 -2.36 -7.19 27.44
N ILE A 183 -1.32 -6.35 27.45
CA ILE A 183 -0.21 -6.46 28.41
C ILE A 183 -0.49 -5.69 29.69
N LEU A 184 -1.02 -4.47 29.60
CA LEU A 184 -1.20 -3.59 30.76
C LEU A 184 -2.51 -3.84 31.52
N ARG A 185 -3.56 -4.34 30.85
CA ARG A 185 -4.90 -4.48 31.41
C ARG A 185 -5.56 -5.80 30.97
N PRO A 186 -5.04 -6.96 31.38
CA PRO A 186 -5.54 -8.26 30.93
C PRO A 186 -7.01 -8.52 31.27
N LEU A 187 -7.51 -8.06 32.43
CA LEU A 187 -8.94 -8.19 32.78
C LEU A 187 -9.82 -7.34 31.87
N HIS A 188 -9.39 -6.12 31.53
CA HIS A 188 -10.16 -5.25 30.65
C HIS A 188 -10.12 -5.74 29.20
N TYR A 189 -8.99 -6.32 28.78
CA TYR A 189 -8.84 -6.93 27.46
C TYR A 189 -9.90 -8.00 27.20
N ALA A 190 -10.15 -8.89 28.17
CA ALA A 190 -11.17 -9.94 28.05
C ALA A 190 -12.61 -9.40 27.91
N ALA A 191 -12.88 -8.22 28.47
CA ALA A 191 -14.20 -7.58 28.42
C ALA A 191 -14.41 -6.68 27.19
N THR A 192 -13.36 -6.05 26.66
CA THR A 192 -13.45 -5.01 25.62
C THR A 192 -13.07 -5.48 24.23
N VAL A 193 -12.05 -6.33 24.11
CA VAL A 193 -11.51 -6.76 22.82
C VAL A 193 -12.22 -8.03 22.38
N THR A 194 -13.42 -7.85 21.83
CA THR A 194 -14.25 -8.92 21.26
C THR A 194 -14.09 -8.97 19.74
N ARG A 195 -14.56 -10.05 19.11
CA ARG A 195 -14.57 -10.15 17.63
C ARG A 195 -15.44 -9.09 16.97
N GLY A 196 -16.59 -8.79 17.57
CA GLY A 196 -17.53 -7.80 17.03
C GLY A 196 -16.93 -6.40 17.06
N THR A 197 -16.30 -6.00 18.18
CA THR A 197 -15.63 -4.71 18.28
C THR A 197 -14.44 -4.60 17.34
N ALA A 198 -13.66 -5.66 17.17
CA ALA A 198 -12.57 -5.70 16.19
C ALA A 198 -13.07 -5.62 14.74
N ALA A 199 -14.14 -6.34 14.39
CA ALA A 199 -14.72 -6.29 13.05
C ALA A 199 -15.26 -4.91 12.70
N TRP A 200 -16.02 -4.29 13.62
CA TRP A 200 -16.50 -2.91 13.46
C TRP A 200 -15.35 -1.92 13.29
N ALA A 201 -14.31 -2.00 14.13
CA ALA A 201 -13.14 -1.15 14.02
C ALA A 201 -12.43 -1.31 12.67
N ILE A 202 -12.27 -2.54 12.17
CA ILE A 202 -11.70 -2.81 10.83
C ILE A 202 -12.55 -2.16 9.75
N THR A 203 -13.87 -2.32 9.77
CA THR A 203 -14.76 -1.68 8.78
C THR A 203 -14.60 -0.17 8.80
N CYS A 204 -14.56 0.47 9.96
CA CYS A 204 -14.33 1.92 10.06
C CYS A 204 -12.94 2.32 9.52
N MET A 205 -11.90 1.55 9.85
CA MET A 205 -10.54 1.81 9.37
C MET A 205 -10.42 1.76 7.85
N TRP A 206 -11.20 0.92 7.16
CA TRP A 206 -11.23 0.84 5.70
C TRP A 206 -12.01 2.00 5.05
N ILE A 207 -13.18 2.32 5.59
CA ILE A 207 -14.13 3.21 4.94
C ILE A 207 -13.81 4.69 5.18
N VAL A 208 -13.47 5.06 6.43
CA VAL A 208 -13.28 6.47 6.81
C VAL A 208 -12.16 7.15 6.03
N PRO A 209 -10.97 6.57 5.84
CA PRO A 209 -9.90 7.25 5.10
C PRO A 209 -10.22 7.51 3.63
N VAL A 210 -10.84 6.54 2.96
CA VAL A 210 -11.21 6.68 1.54
C VAL A 210 -12.27 7.77 1.37
N ILE A 211 -13.30 7.77 2.23
CA ILE A 211 -14.33 8.82 2.21
C ILE A 211 -13.69 10.19 2.50
N PHE A 212 -12.77 10.27 3.46
CA PHE A 212 -12.08 11.52 3.79
C PHE A 212 -11.37 12.12 2.57
N PHE A 213 -10.59 11.35 1.81
CA PHE A 213 -9.88 11.86 0.64
C PHE A 213 -10.82 12.20 -0.52
N LEU A 214 -11.80 11.34 -0.82
CA LEU A 214 -12.79 11.64 -1.85
C LEU A 214 -13.56 12.93 -1.52
N ALA A 215 -13.99 13.10 -0.27
CA ALA A 215 -14.66 14.31 0.18
C ALA A 215 -13.73 15.52 0.09
N TYR A 216 -12.47 15.42 0.54
CA TYR A 216 -11.50 16.51 0.46
C TYR A 216 -11.35 16.99 -0.99
N PHE A 217 -11.16 16.06 -1.93
CA PHE A 217 -10.94 16.35 -3.36
C PHE A 217 -12.19 16.96 -4.02
N SER A 218 -13.38 16.69 -3.48
CA SER A 218 -14.65 17.30 -3.93
C SER A 218 -14.97 18.64 -3.28
N LEU A 219 -14.26 19.04 -2.22
CA LEU A 219 -14.54 20.27 -1.47
C LEU A 219 -13.66 21.44 -1.91
N VAL A 220 -12.53 21.20 -2.58
CA VAL A 220 -11.64 22.27 -3.04
C VAL A 220 -12.32 23.07 -4.16
N PRO A 221 -12.47 24.40 -4.03
CA PRO A 221 -13.13 25.22 -5.05
C PRO A 221 -12.25 25.39 -6.29
N ASN A 222 -12.85 25.26 -7.48
CA ASN A 222 -12.20 25.40 -8.80
C ASN A 222 -10.99 24.48 -9.04
N ASP A 223 -10.86 23.41 -8.25
CA ASP A 223 -9.73 22.50 -8.26
C ASP A 223 -10.23 21.07 -7.95
N GLY A 224 -9.41 20.05 -8.18
CA GLY A 224 -9.77 18.65 -8.00
C GLY A 224 -11.02 18.23 -8.79
N PHE A 225 -11.97 17.55 -8.13
CA PHE A 225 -13.21 17.09 -8.79
C PHE A 225 -14.16 18.23 -9.21
N ARG A 226 -13.92 19.46 -8.73
CA ARG A 226 -14.71 20.63 -9.12
C ARG A 226 -14.12 21.39 -10.30
N SER A 227 -12.90 21.06 -10.73
CA SER A 227 -12.31 21.62 -11.95
C SER A 227 -13.00 21.04 -13.19
N PRO A 228 -13.22 21.83 -14.26
CA PRO A 228 -13.65 21.28 -15.54
C PRO A 228 -12.72 20.14 -15.98
N TYR A 229 -13.28 18.98 -16.31
CA TYR A 229 -12.54 17.77 -16.69
C TYR A 229 -11.45 17.32 -15.69
N CYS A 230 -11.56 17.73 -14.42
CA CYS A 230 -10.54 17.52 -13.38
C CYS A 230 -9.14 18.00 -13.78
N SER A 231 -9.04 19.03 -14.63
CA SER A 231 -7.77 19.48 -15.20
C SER A 231 -6.84 20.20 -14.22
N SER A 232 -7.40 20.83 -13.17
CA SER A 232 -6.62 21.45 -12.10
C SER A 232 -6.61 20.52 -10.88
N TYR A 233 -5.41 20.31 -10.33
CA TYR A 233 -5.15 19.53 -9.11
C TYR A 233 -4.03 20.15 -8.25
N ASP A 234 -3.86 21.47 -8.34
CA ASP A 234 -2.76 22.21 -7.68
C ASP A 234 -2.83 22.10 -6.16
N PHE A 235 -4.03 21.94 -5.60
CA PHE A 235 -4.22 21.76 -4.16
C PHE A 235 -3.37 20.63 -3.57
N LEU A 236 -3.08 19.58 -4.35
CA LEU A 236 -2.24 18.46 -3.94
C LEU A 236 -0.77 18.87 -3.71
N LEU A 237 -0.35 19.95 -4.35
CA LEU A 237 0.99 20.52 -4.26
C LEU A 237 1.07 21.70 -3.28
N ARG A 238 0.00 22.06 -2.57
CA ARG A 238 0.01 23.14 -1.58
C ARG A 238 0.26 22.63 -0.17
N ILE A 239 0.86 23.47 0.68
CA ILE A 239 1.14 23.17 2.10
C ILE A 239 -0.08 22.60 2.84
N PRO A 240 -1.31 23.17 2.75
CA PRO A 240 -2.43 22.73 3.59
C PRO A 240 -2.75 21.25 3.39
N PHE A 241 -2.78 20.79 2.14
CA PHE A 241 -3.00 19.40 1.81
C PHE A 241 -1.84 18.53 2.29
N ARG A 242 -0.61 18.93 1.96
CA ARG A 242 0.59 18.17 2.30
C ARG A 242 0.76 17.98 3.80
N ALA A 243 0.59 19.05 4.57
CA ALA A 243 0.63 19.04 6.03
C ALA A 243 -0.49 18.18 6.62
N THR A 244 -1.71 18.24 6.05
CA THR A 244 -2.83 17.39 6.48
C THR A 244 -2.49 15.91 6.31
N VAL A 245 -2.04 15.50 5.13
CA VAL A 245 -1.64 14.12 4.86
C VAL A 245 -0.50 13.72 5.79
N SER A 246 0.58 14.49 5.88
CA SER A 246 1.72 14.13 6.73
C SER A 246 1.37 14.02 8.21
N THR A 247 0.44 14.84 8.71
CA THR A 247 -0.08 14.74 10.09
C THR A 247 -0.75 13.39 10.35
N LEU A 248 -1.48 12.85 9.37
CA LEU A 248 -2.11 11.52 9.46
C LEU A 248 -1.11 10.36 9.58
N PHE A 249 0.18 10.58 9.29
CA PHE A 249 1.24 9.58 9.47
C PHE A 249 2.05 9.85 10.74
N PHE A 250 2.48 11.09 10.98
CA PHE A 250 3.32 11.42 12.13
C PHE A 250 2.59 11.29 13.47
N VAL A 251 1.31 11.69 13.56
CA VAL A 251 0.56 11.60 14.83
C VAL A 251 0.40 10.13 15.27
N PRO A 252 -0.10 9.20 14.42
CA PRO A 252 -0.13 7.78 14.79
C PRO A 252 1.24 7.20 15.12
N LEU A 253 2.30 7.61 14.40
CA LEU A 253 3.65 7.15 14.69
C LEU A 253 4.10 7.54 16.11
N ILE A 254 3.90 8.80 16.50
CA ILE A 254 4.23 9.27 17.86
C ILE A 254 3.43 8.48 18.90
N LEU A 255 2.12 8.31 18.68
CA LEU A 255 1.26 7.53 19.59
C LEU A 255 1.74 6.08 19.73
N MET A 256 2.07 5.42 18.62
CA MET A 256 2.64 4.07 18.62
C MET A 256 3.95 4.03 19.40
N SER A 257 4.88 4.93 19.12
CA SER A 257 6.18 4.99 19.83
C SER A 257 6.01 5.17 21.33
N VAL A 258 5.15 6.09 21.78
CA VAL A 258 4.87 6.29 23.22
C VAL A 258 4.30 5.02 23.85
N MET A 259 3.34 4.36 23.20
CA MET A 259 2.76 3.09 23.69
C MET A 259 3.81 1.98 23.80
N TYR A 260 4.68 1.81 22.79
CA TYR A 260 5.73 0.79 22.80
C TYR A 260 6.80 1.06 23.85
N ILE A 261 7.25 2.31 24.00
CA ILE A 261 8.20 2.70 25.04
C ILE A 261 7.63 2.39 26.43
N HIS A 262 6.39 2.81 26.69
CA HIS A 262 5.73 2.55 27.98
C HIS A 262 5.58 1.04 28.23
N MET A 263 5.13 0.29 27.23
CA MET A 263 5.01 -1.16 27.32
C MET A 263 6.35 -1.83 27.64
N PHE A 264 7.44 -1.40 27.02
CA PHE A 264 8.78 -1.93 27.26
C PHE A 264 9.28 -1.65 28.68
N VAL A 265 9.06 -0.43 29.19
CA VAL A 265 9.39 -0.07 30.58
C VAL A 265 8.64 -0.95 31.56
N VAL A 266 7.34 -1.14 31.35
CA VAL A 266 6.51 -1.97 32.24
C VAL A 266 6.94 -3.43 32.20
N VAL A 267 7.20 -3.99 31.02
CA VAL A 267 7.70 -5.36 30.88
C VAL A 267 9.02 -5.55 31.62
N LYS A 268 9.99 -4.64 31.45
CA LYS A 268 11.27 -4.71 32.18
C LYS A 268 11.08 -4.64 33.69
N ARG A 269 10.22 -3.75 34.18
CA ARG A 269 9.92 -3.64 35.61
C ARG A 269 9.34 -4.94 36.19
N HIS A 270 8.48 -5.64 35.43
CA HIS A 270 7.94 -6.94 35.84
C HIS A 270 8.97 -8.07 35.80
N GLN A 271 9.98 -8.00 34.91
CA GLN A 271 11.06 -8.99 34.86
C GLN A 271 12.03 -8.89 36.04
N HIS A 272 12.23 -7.68 36.57
CA HIS A 272 13.05 -7.45 37.77
C HIS A 272 12.32 -7.78 39.09
N GLY A 273 10.99 -7.96 39.07
CA GLY A 273 10.18 -8.39 40.22
C GLY A 273 10.08 -9.92 40.33
N VAL A 274 10.32 -10.47 41.52
CA VAL A 274 10.47 -11.90 41.81
C VAL A 274 9.14 -12.69 41.75
N LEU A 275 8.62 -13.02 40.57
CA LEU A 275 7.50 -13.98 40.41
C LEU A 275 7.71 -14.88 39.16
N GLN A 276 8.75 -15.71 39.19
CA GLN A 276 9.39 -16.20 37.96
C GLN A 276 8.85 -17.50 37.31
N LEU A 277 8.07 -18.37 37.95
CA LEU A 277 7.86 -19.71 37.36
C LEU A 277 6.64 -19.86 36.42
N GLN A 278 5.48 -19.29 36.75
CA GLN A 278 4.30 -19.33 35.87
C GLN A 278 4.13 -18.07 35.01
N MET A 279 4.47 -16.91 35.56
CA MET A 279 4.37 -15.61 34.88
C MET A 279 5.42 -15.46 33.77
N GLY A 280 6.60 -16.07 33.92
CA GLY A 280 7.67 -16.03 32.92
C GLY A 280 7.27 -16.60 31.55
N ARG A 281 6.50 -17.71 31.51
CA ARG A 281 6.09 -18.34 30.24
C ARG A 281 5.01 -17.55 29.50
N GLN A 282 4.10 -16.89 30.22
CA GLN A 282 3.14 -15.97 29.62
C GLN A 282 3.82 -14.67 29.17
N LEU A 283 4.71 -14.12 29.99
CA LEU A 283 5.49 -12.93 29.66
C LEU A 283 6.36 -13.15 28.41
N HIS A 284 7.01 -14.30 28.27
CA HIS A 284 7.82 -14.64 27.09
C HIS A 284 6.98 -14.72 25.81
N LYS A 285 5.74 -15.23 25.89
CA LYS A 285 4.79 -15.21 24.76
C LYS A 285 4.35 -13.79 24.41
N SER A 286 4.05 -12.96 25.42
CA SER A 286 3.69 -11.55 25.23
C SER A 286 4.85 -10.73 24.62
N VAL A 287 6.08 -10.94 25.10
CA VAL A 287 7.29 -10.32 24.54
C VAL A 287 7.51 -10.73 23.09
N LYS A 288 7.31 -12.02 22.75
CA LYS A 288 7.44 -12.48 21.36
C LYS A 288 6.45 -11.79 20.42
N ALA A 289 5.20 -11.56 20.85
CA ALA A 289 4.18 -10.85 20.10
C ALA A 289 4.50 -9.35 19.95
N VAL A 290 5.06 -8.72 20.98
CA VAL A 290 5.55 -7.33 20.95
C VAL A 290 6.72 -7.17 19.98
N ILE A 291 7.68 -8.10 19.97
CA ILE A 291 8.80 -8.05 19.02
C ILE A 291 8.28 -8.09 17.58
N THR A 292 7.27 -8.91 17.30
CA THR A 292 6.68 -8.99 15.95
C THR A 292 6.08 -7.66 15.53
N THR A 293 5.37 -6.97 16.40
CA THR A 293 4.76 -5.68 16.06
C THR A 293 5.75 -4.52 16.04
N LEU A 294 6.84 -4.61 16.81
CA LEU A 294 7.99 -3.71 16.65
C LEU A 294 8.70 -3.89 15.31
N LEU A 295 8.84 -5.13 14.81
CA LEU A 295 9.40 -5.38 13.48
C LEU A 295 8.49 -4.80 12.38
N ILE A 296 7.17 -5.00 12.49
CA ILE A 296 6.19 -4.42 11.56
C ILE A 296 6.22 -2.87 11.64
N LEU A 297 6.34 -2.29 12.84
CA LEU A 297 6.51 -0.84 12.98
C LEU A 297 7.83 -0.38 12.36
N GLY A 298 8.89 -1.17 12.48
CA GLY A 298 10.19 -0.91 11.85
C GLY A 298 10.09 -0.85 10.32
N THR A 299 9.38 -1.80 9.69
CA THR A 299 9.15 -1.77 8.23
C THR A 299 8.31 -0.55 7.83
N TYR A 300 7.36 -0.13 8.66
CA TYR A 300 6.62 1.12 8.44
C TYR A 300 7.53 2.36 8.48
N VAL A 301 8.39 2.49 9.49
CA VAL A 301 9.29 3.65 9.63
C VAL A 301 10.25 3.74 8.45
N VAL A 302 10.88 2.61 8.08
CA VAL A 302 11.83 2.58 6.96
C VAL A 302 11.13 2.77 5.61
N GLY A 303 9.97 2.13 5.41
CA GLY A 303 9.25 2.14 4.14
C GLY A 303 8.51 3.45 3.84
N TRP A 304 7.96 4.13 4.84
CA TRP A 304 7.08 5.28 4.63
C TRP A 304 7.66 6.62 5.09
N MET A 305 8.48 6.68 6.15
CA MET A 305 8.92 7.98 6.68
C MET A 305 9.76 8.79 5.70
N PRO A 306 10.70 8.20 4.93
CA PRO A 306 11.41 8.94 3.89
C PRO A 306 10.45 9.58 2.89
N ALA A 307 9.40 8.85 2.50
CA ALA A 307 8.36 9.32 1.59
C ALA A 307 7.57 10.50 2.18
N VAL A 308 7.08 10.35 3.41
CA VAL A 308 6.27 11.37 4.09
C VAL A 308 7.07 12.64 4.39
N ILE A 309 8.35 12.51 4.76
CA ILE A 309 9.26 13.63 4.98
C ILE A 309 9.51 14.36 3.65
N PHE A 310 9.87 13.63 2.59
CA PHE A 310 10.04 14.25 1.27
C PHE A 310 8.75 14.93 0.80
N PHE A 311 7.61 14.28 1.00
CA PHE A 311 6.29 14.80 0.63
C PHE A 311 5.96 16.10 1.36
N VAL A 312 6.20 16.23 2.67
CA VAL A 312 5.90 17.50 3.36
C VAL A 312 6.86 18.64 2.97
N LEU A 313 8.10 18.31 2.61
CA LEU A 313 9.13 19.32 2.32
C LEU A 313 9.04 19.87 0.89
N THR A 314 8.49 19.11 -0.07
CA THR A 314 8.60 19.41 -1.51
C THR A 314 7.30 19.89 -2.16
N CYS A 315 6.79 21.04 -1.80
CA CYS A 315 5.53 21.57 -2.35
C CYS A 315 5.72 22.93 -3.04
N LEU A 316 4.67 23.53 -3.61
CA LEU A 316 4.78 24.84 -4.29
C LEU A 316 5.20 25.97 -3.32
N ASP A 317 4.62 25.96 -2.12
CA ASP A 317 4.79 27.03 -1.12
C ASP A 317 5.72 26.63 0.04
N CYS A 318 6.50 25.56 -0.11
CA CYS A 318 7.30 24.92 0.96
C CYS A 318 8.73 25.48 1.09
N PRO A 319 9.47 25.12 2.17
CA PRO A 319 10.88 25.48 2.31
C PRO A 319 11.77 25.01 1.16
N ILE A 320 11.39 23.92 0.48
CA ILE A 320 12.06 23.40 -0.70
C ILE A 320 11.05 23.33 -1.86
N PRO A 321 10.89 24.42 -2.63
CA PRO A 321 9.99 24.43 -3.78
C PRO A 321 10.38 23.39 -4.83
N LEU A 322 9.38 22.69 -5.38
CA LEU A 322 9.60 21.70 -6.46
C LEU A 322 10.32 22.28 -7.68
N THR A 323 10.13 23.57 -7.95
CA THR A 323 10.75 24.31 -9.05
C THR A 323 12.26 24.47 -8.90
N GLN A 324 12.80 24.34 -7.69
CA GLN A 324 14.23 24.48 -7.41
C GLN A 324 14.98 23.13 -7.47
N ILE A 325 14.26 22.01 -7.49
CA ILE A 325 14.86 20.68 -7.49
C ILE A 325 15.02 20.21 -8.94
N GLN A 326 16.23 19.81 -9.32
CA GLN A 326 16.51 19.23 -10.64
C GLN A 326 15.63 18.00 -10.91
N LEU A 327 15.17 17.85 -12.15
CA LEU A 327 14.29 16.75 -12.57
C LEU A 327 14.89 15.37 -12.26
N TRP A 328 16.17 15.18 -12.58
CA TRP A 328 16.90 13.94 -12.27
C TRP A 328 16.88 13.57 -10.79
N VAL A 329 17.06 14.55 -9.89
CA VAL A 329 17.01 14.31 -8.45
C VAL A 329 15.60 13.89 -8.03
N ARG A 330 14.57 14.56 -8.55
CA ARG A 330 13.16 14.25 -8.26
C ARG A 330 12.80 12.83 -8.68
N VAL A 331 13.20 12.44 -9.90
CA VAL A 331 12.94 11.11 -10.46
C VAL A 331 13.66 10.03 -9.65
N ASN A 332 14.95 10.21 -9.35
CA ASN A 332 15.71 9.24 -8.55
C ASN A 332 15.13 9.07 -7.14
N VAL A 333 14.73 10.17 -6.49
CA VAL A 333 14.09 10.14 -5.17
C VAL A 333 12.72 9.45 -5.24
N ALA A 334 11.92 9.72 -6.27
CA ALA A 334 10.62 9.06 -6.48
C ALA A 334 10.78 7.55 -6.68
N ILE A 335 11.73 7.11 -7.50
CA ILE A 335 12.05 5.69 -7.70
C ILE A 335 12.49 5.05 -6.37
N PHE A 336 13.38 5.71 -5.63
CA PHE A 336 13.84 5.22 -4.34
C PHE A 336 12.69 5.05 -3.33
N ILE A 337 11.80 6.05 -3.23
CA ILE A 337 10.63 6.02 -2.36
C ILE A 337 9.67 4.89 -2.76
N ASN A 338 9.33 4.78 -4.04
CA ASN A 338 8.44 3.73 -4.52
C ASN A 338 9.04 2.33 -4.27
N CYS A 339 10.35 2.17 -4.45
CA CYS A 339 11.06 0.94 -4.11
C CYS A 339 10.94 0.62 -2.61
N MET A 340 11.14 1.59 -1.72
CA MET A 340 10.99 1.39 -0.27
C MET A 340 9.56 0.95 0.12
N ILE A 341 8.54 1.55 -0.48
CA ILE A 341 7.13 1.21 -0.24
C ILE A 341 6.81 -0.21 -0.71
N VAL A 342 7.28 -0.57 -1.90
CA VAL A 342 7.05 -1.89 -2.49
C VAL A 342 7.81 -2.98 -1.71
N VAL A 343 9.07 -2.73 -1.33
CA VAL A 343 9.87 -3.63 -0.49
C VAL A 343 9.19 -3.85 0.86
N LYS A 344 8.67 -2.80 1.50
CA LYS A 344 7.88 -2.95 2.73
C LYS A 344 6.71 -3.92 2.52
N SER A 345 5.91 -3.69 1.48
CA SER A 345 4.71 -4.50 1.19
C SER A 345 5.04 -5.98 0.89
N PHE A 346 6.28 -6.28 0.52
CA PHE A 346 6.79 -7.64 0.35
C PHE A 346 7.32 -8.26 1.66
N LEU A 347 7.95 -7.46 2.53
CA LEU A 347 8.50 -7.93 3.80
C LEU A 347 7.43 -8.33 4.82
N ASP A 348 6.27 -7.67 4.81
CA ASP A 348 5.21 -7.92 5.80
C ASP A 348 4.67 -9.37 5.78
N PRO A 349 4.36 -9.98 4.60
CA PRO A 349 4.09 -11.42 4.49
C PRO A 349 5.15 -12.32 5.14
N ILE A 350 6.43 -12.02 4.91
CA ILE A 350 7.55 -12.80 5.46
C ILE A 350 7.55 -12.72 6.98
N ILE A 351 7.34 -11.51 7.53
CA ILE A 351 7.23 -11.29 8.98
C ILE A 351 6.06 -12.10 9.54
N TYR A 352 4.89 -12.10 8.88
CA TYR A 352 3.73 -12.89 9.32
C TYR A 352 4.05 -14.38 9.39
N VAL A 353 4.66 -14.97 8.36
CA VAL A 353 5.00 -16.41 8.34
C VAL A 353 6.07 -16.75 9.38
N ALA A 354 7.09 -15.91 9.54
CA ALA A 354 8.18 -16.17 10.47
C ALA A 354 7.72 -16.05 11.93
N ARG A 355 6.80 -15.13 12.21
CA ARG A 355 6.49 -14.70 13.58
C ARG A 355 5.13 -15.15 14.11
N MET A 356 4.14 -15.39 13.24
CA MET A 356 2.81 -15.82 13.64
C MET A 356 2.66 -17.35 13.49
N PRO A 357 2.73 -18.12 14.59
CA PRO A 357 2.67 -19.58 14.52
C PRO A 357 1.33 -20.08 13.95
N GLU A 358 0.25 -19.32 14.12
CA GLU A 358 -1.06 -19.62 13.53
C GLU A 358 -0.99 -19.66 12.01
N ILE A 359 -0.40 -18.63 11.39
CA ILE A 359 -0.23 -18.52 9.94
C ILE A 359 0.77 -19.56 9.44
N LYS A 360 1.92 -19.70 10.11
CA LYS A 360 2.94 -20.71 9.78
C LYS A 360 2.36 -22.13 9.74
N ASN A 361 1.60 -22.50 10.77
CA ASN A 361 0.97 -23.82 10.85
C ASN A 361 -0.11 -23.99 9.77
N ALA A 362 -0.92 -22.95 9.53
CA ALA A 362 -1.97 -23.00 8.52
C ALA A 362 -1.40 -23.16 7.11
N LEU A 363 -0.34 -22.43 6.76
CA LEU A 363 0.41 -22.61 5.51
C LEU A 363 1.00 -24.01 5.37
N GLY A 364 1.57 -24.55 6.45
CA GLY A 364 2.11 -25.91 6.45
C GLY A 364 1.03 -26.97 6.20
N VAL A 365 -0.17 -26.79 6.74
CA VAL A 365 -1.31 -27.69 6.47
C VAL A 365 -1.82 -27.50 5.04
N MET A 366 -2.03 -26.27 4.59
CA MET A 366 -2.46 -25.94 3.23
C MET A 366 -1.53 -26.56 2.19
N TYR A 367 -0.21 -26.43 2.37
CA TYR A 367 0.79 -27.02 1.50
C TYR A 367 0.69 -28.55 1.48
N LYS A 368 0.56 -29.20 2.66
CA LYS A 368 0.39 -30.66 2.75
C LYS A 368 -0.91 -31.16 2.12
N THR A 369 -2.01 -30.42 2.25
CA THR A 369 -3.29 -30.75 1.58
C THR A 369 -3.15 -30.64 0.06
N ARG A 370 -2.45 -29.61 -0.43
CA ARG A 370 -2.22 -29.39 -1.86
C ARG A 370 -1.24 -30.42 -2.46
N CYS A 371 -0.27 -30.89 -1.68
CA CYS A 371 0.64 -31.97 -2.06
C CYS A 371 0.06 -33.38 -1.84
N GLY A 372 -1.25 -33.52 -1.55
CA GLY A 372 -1.91 -34.83 -1.41
C GLY A 372 -1.54 -35.61 -0.13
N SER A 373 -0.80 -35.02 0.80
CA SER A 373 -0.25 -35.71 1.99
C SER A 373 -1.25 -35.79 3.17
N VAL A 374 -2.46 -35.25 3.03
CA VAL A 374 -3.47 -35.23 4.10
C VAL A 374 -4.39 -36.45 4.11
N THR A 375 -4.31 -37.32 3.12
CA THR A 375 -5.13 -38.54 3.07
C THR A 375 -4.59 -39.66 3.97
N ASP A 376 -3.34 -39.59 4.45
CA ASP A 376 -2.76 -40.72 5.22
C ASP A 376 -2.90 -40.59 6.74
N LYS A 377 -3.08 -39.39 7.32
CA LYS A 377 -3.15 -39.27 8.80
C LYS A 377 -4.54 -39.48 9.38
N VAL A 378 -5.60 -39.11 8.68
CA VAL A 378 -6.99 -39.34 9.16
C VAL A 378 -7.40 -40.79 8.91
N ILE A 379 -6.92 -41.38 7.81
CA ILE A 379 -7.14 -42.80 7.50
C ILE A 379 -6.26 -43.67 8.41
N ASN A 380 -4.98 -43.36 8.63
CA ASN A 380 -4.17 -44.15 9.57
C ASN A 380 -4.60 -44.00 11.03
N SER A 381 -5.17 -42.88 11.49
CA SER A 381 -5.72 -42.83 12.86
C SER A 381 -6.96 -43.71 13.01
N HIS A 382 -7.83 -43.76 11.99
CA HIS A 382 -8.99 -44.66 11.99
C HIS A 382 -8.60 -46.13 11.79
N ILE A 383 -7.59 -46.41 10.94
CA ILE A 383 -7.08 -47.77 10.73
C ILE A 383 -6.26 -48.24 11.93
N HIS A 384 -5.46 -47.40 12.59
CA HIS A 384 -4.70 -47.78 13.78
C HIS A 384 -5.64 -48.04 14.97
N TYR A 385 -6.69 -47.22 15.14
CA TYR A 385 -7.72 -47.48 16.16
C TYR A 385 -8.50 -48.79 15.87
N LYS A 386 -8.84 -49.05 14.60
CA LYS A 386 -9.53 -50.28 14.20
C LYS A 386 -8.61 -51.51 14.20
N SER A 387 -7.31 -51.34 13.98
CA SER A 387 -6.28 -52.37 13.96
C SER A 387 -5.84 -52.76 15.38
N GLU A 388 -5.74 -51.81 16.32
CA GLU A 388 -5.52 -52.13 17.74
C GLU A 388 -6.71 -52.88 18.34
N MET A 389 -7.94 -52.50 17.97
CA MET A 389 -9.14 -53.21 18.41
C MET A 389 -9.21 -54.64 17.83
N ASN A 390 -8.78 -54.85 16.58
CA ASN A 390 -8.73 -56.17 15.95
C ASN A 390 -7.53 -57.03 16.39
N ARG A 391 -6.39 -56.42 16.78
CA ARG A 391 -5.21 -57.13 17.31
C ARG A 391 -5.44 -57.77 18.67
N LEU A 392 -6.41 -57.28 19.43
CA LEU A 392 -6.84 -57.93 20.68
C LEU A 392 -7.75 -59.15 20.43
N THR A 393 -8.14 -59.42 19.18
CA THR A 393 -9.12 -60.48 18.88
C THR A 393 -8.61 -61.62 17.99
N PHE A 394 -7.64 -61.43 17.09
CA PHE A 394 -7.12 -62.54 16.27
C PHE A 394 -5.66 -62.33 15.83
N GLY A 395 -4.89 -63.43 15.82
CA GLY A 395 -3.49 -63.49 15.42
C GLY A 395 -3.24 -63.49 13.91
N GLU A 396 -1.97 -63.20 13.60
CA GLU A 396 -1.20 -63.43 12.36
C GLU A 396 -1.36 -62.56 11.09
N ALA A 397 -0.16 -62.14 10.63
CA ALA A 397 0.38 -61.98 9.27
C ALA A 397 -0.33 -61.12 8.20
N SER A 398 0.37 -60.09 7.71
CA SER A 398 1.12 -60.14 6.43
C SER A 398 1.43 -58.74 5.85
N ARG A 399 2.53 -58.70 5.09
CA ARG A 399 3.22 -57.56 4.46
C ARG A 399 2.43 -56.90 3.31
N ARG A 400 2.64 -55.60 3.07
CA ARG A 400 3.16 -55.07 1.77
C ARG A 400 3.50 -53.58 1.78
N ASN A 401 4.64 -53.30 1.14
CA ASN A 401 5.20 -52.00 0.79
C ASN A 401 4.27 -51.10 -0.02
N LYS A 402 4.45 -49.79 0.15
CA LYS A 402 4.59 -48.89 -1.00
C LYS A 402 5.42 -47.66 -0.63
N GLU A 403 6.66 -47.66 -1.09
CA GLU A 403 7.44 -46.42 -1.28
C GLU A 403 6.71 -45.54 -2.28
N ASN A 404 6.68 -44.24 -2.01
CA ASN A 404 6.59 -43.20 -3.04
C ASN A 404 7.30 -41.97 -2.50
N GLY A 405 8.40 -41.62 -3.18
CA GLY A 405 9.28 -40.51 -2.83
C GLY A 405 8.66 -39.14 -3.09
N CYS A 406 8.92 -38.23 -2.18
CA CYS A 406 9.19 -36.84 -2.52
C CYS A 406 10.62 -36.58 -2.06
N ASN A 407 11.50 -36.28 -3.01
CA ASN A 407 12.83 -35.76 -2.71
C ASN A 407 12.66 -34.49 -1.87
N GLY A 408 12.90 -34.63 -0.56
CA GLY A 408 13.09 -33.52 0.35
C GLY A 408 14.52 -33.05 0.21
N GLY A 409 14.70 -31.88 -0.39
CA GLY A 409 15.98 -31.21 -0.45
C GLY A 409 15.77 -29.75 -0.80
N LEU A 410 16.26 -28.88 0.08
CA LEU A 410 16.45 -27.43 -0.11
C LEU A 410 15.23 -26.52 0.16
N MET A 411 14.97 -26.24 1.45
CA MET A 411 14.75 -24.87 1.97
C MET A 411 14.63 -24.91 3.51
N GLN A 412 15.67 -25.41 4.18
CA GLN A 412 15.75 -25.38 5.65
C GLN A 412 16.95 -24.59 6.19
N ASP A 413 17.79 -24.07 5.30
CA ASP A 413 18.88 -23.17 5.68
C ASP A 413 18.71 -21.85 4.94
N LEU A 414 18.13 -20.87 5.64
CA LEU A 414 18.51 -19.47 5.56
C LEU A 414 17.98 -18.80 6.83
N ILE A 415 18.96 -18.56 7.71
CA ILE A 415 18.94 -17.75 8.92
C ILE A 415 18.44 -16.34 8.62
#